data_AF-A0A8T4IWV8-F1
#
_entry.id   AF-A0A8T4IWV8-F1
#
_cell.length_a   1.000
_cell.length_b   1.000
_cell.length_c   1.000
_cell.angle_alpha   90.00
_cell.angle_beta   90.00
_cell.angle_gamma   90.00
#
_symmetry.space_group_name_H-M   'P 1'
#
loop_
_entity.id
_entity.type
_entity.pdbx_description
1 polymer ?
#
loop_
_entity_poly.entity_id
_entity_poly.type
_entity_poly.pdbx_seq_one_letter_code
_entity_poly.pdbx_strand_id
1 'polypeptide(L)'
;AFDDLPGAGKPLAGERAPYDEQWWLREKMVRESLSYLPPSLALRKEADDARAAAASARTEREVRRIVAEINEKIAEAIRTPPAGPPHNLVPFDAEEIVREWREALRRRL
;
A
#
# COMPACT_ATOMS: atom_id res chain seq x y z
N ALA A 1 -1.80 36.96 -25.42
CA ALA A 1 -1.12 36.45 -24.22
C ALA A 1 -1.15 34.92 -24.22
N PHE A 2 -0.26 34.34 -25.02
CA PHE A 2 0.12 32.92 -25.03
C PHE A 2 1.63 32.79 -25.33
N ASP A 3 2.38 33.89 -25.14
CA ASP A 3 3.72 34.09 -25.70
C ASP A 3 4.84 33.43 -24.85
N ASP A 4 4.50 32.87 -23.68
CA ASP A 4 5.45 32.23 -22.75
C ASP A 4 4.90 30.92 -22.17
N LEU A 5 4.44 30.02 -23.05
CA LEU A 5 3.98 28.71 -22.62
C LEU A 5 5.17 27.77 -22.38
N PRO A 6 5.20 27.05 -21.23
CA PRO A 6 6.21 26.03 -20.97
C PRO A 6 6.02 24.87 -21.96
N GLY A 7 6.84 24.85 -23.01
CA GLY A 7 6.74 23.87 -24.11
C GLY A 7 6.67 24.48 -25.51
N ALA A 8 6.55 25.82 -25.62
CA ALA A 8 6.55 26.49 -26.92
C ALA A 8 7.80 26.12 -27.74
N GLY A 9 7.59 25.61 -28.96
CA GLY A 9 8.66 25.17 -29.87
C GLY A 9 9.36 23.86 -29.50
N LYS A 10 8.93 23.15 -28.44
CA LYS A 10 9.49 21.85 -28.06
C LYS A 10 8.58 20.71 -28.57
N PRO A 11 9.14 19.53 -28.91
CA PRO A 11 8.36 18.33 -29.20
C PRO A 11 7.44 17.96 -28.03
N LEU A 12 6.29 17.37 -28.32
CA LEU A 12 5.35 16.91 -27.29
C LEU A 12 6.01 15.80 -26.45
N ALA A 13 5.87 15.91 -25.13
CA ALA A 13 6.33 14.86 -24.23
C ALA A 13 5.57 13.56 -24.52
N GLY A 14 6.30 12.47 -24.77
CA GLY A 14 5.69 11.17 -25.07
C GLY A 14 5.21 10.97 -26.50
N GLU A 15 5.58 11.83 -27.46
CA GLU A 15 5.17 11.73 -28.88
C GLU A 15 5.43 10.35 -29.54
N ARG A 16 6.44 9.60 -29.04
CA ARG A 16 6.77 8.25 -29.53
C ARG A 16 6.22 7.11 -28.67
N ALA A 17 5.48 7.42 -27.60
CA ALA A 17 4.86 6.42 -26.76
C ALA A 17 3.63 5.82 -27.47
N PRO A 18 3.27 4.55 -27.19
CA PRO A 18 2.01 3.98 -27.63
C PRO A 18 0.84 4.87 -27.20
N TYR A 19 -0.12 5.09 -28.09
CA TYR A 19 -1.31 5.87 -27.77
C TYR A 19 -2.12 5.19 -26.67
N ASP A 20 -2.47 5.98 -25.64
CA ASP A 20 -3.27 5.57 -24.50
C ASP A 20 -4.28 6.67 -24.20
N GLU A 21 -5.58 6.38 -24.24
CA GLU A 21 -6.65 7.36 -24.01
C GLU A 21 -6.55 8.07 -22.65
N GLN A 22 -5.89 7.44 -21.68
CA GLN A 22 -5.72 7.96 -20.31
C GLN A 22 -4.40 8.72 -20.10
N TRP A 23 -3.63 9.02 -21.17
CA TRP A 23 -2.29 9.64 -21.07
C TRP A 23 -2.30 10.94 -20.24
N TRP A 24 -3.28 11.82 -20.49
CA TRP A 24 -3.40 13.12 -19.83
C TRP A 24 -3.82 12.99 -18.37
N LEU A 25 -4.62 11.95 -18.04
CA LEU A 25 -5.03 11.66 -16.67
C LEU A 25 -3.82 11.18 -15.85
N ARG A 26 -3.01 10.28 -16.41
CA ARG A 26 -1.77 9.80 -15.77
C ARG A 26 -0.78 10.95 -15.57
N GLU A 27 -0.57 11.78 -16.59
CA GLU A 27 0.31 12.95 -16.49
C GLU A 27 -0.18 13.94 -15.43
N LYS A 28 -1.50 14.18 -15.37
CA LYS A 28 -2.10 15.04 -14.34
C LYS A 28 -1.94 14.45 -12.94
N MET A 29 -2.19 13.15 -12.77
CA MET A 29 -1.99 12.47 -11.49
C MET A 29 -0.53 12.57 -11.02
N VAL A 30 0.44 12.35 -11.92
CA VAL A 30 1.87 12.50 -11.60
C VAL A 30 2.20 13.96 -11.24
N ARG A 31 1.75 14.92 -12.05
CA ARG A 31 1.99 16.35 -11.84
C ARG A 31 1.42 16.85 -10.52
N GLU A 32 0.26 16.36 -10.13
CA GLU A 32 -0.43 16.74 -8.89
C GLU A 32 -0.11 15.79 -7.72
N SER A 33 0.83 14.85 -7.89
CA SER A 33 1.20 13.84 -6.89
C SER A 33 -0.01 13.03 -6.35
N LEU A 34 -0.99 12.78 -7.20
CA LEU A 34 -2.19 12.01 -6.87
C LEU A 34 -1.91 10.51 -7.07
N SER A 35 -2.25 9.71 -6.06
CA SER A 35 -2.33 8.26 -6.18
C SER A 35 -3.73 7.78 -5.78
N TYR A 36 -4.24 6.80 -6.51
CA TYR A 36 -5.47 6.11 -6.16
C TYR A 36 -5.14 4.65 -5.93
N LEU A 37 -5.31 4.20 -4.68
CA LEU A 37 -5.18 2.80 -4.32
C LEU A 37 -6.59 2.27 -4.03
N PRO A 38 -7.11 1.32 -4.82
CA PRO A 38 -8.38 0.67 -4.51
C PRO A 38 -8.39 0.16 -3.07
N PRO A 39 -9.52 0.25 -2.36
CA PRO A 39 -9.60 -0.16 -0.96
C PRO A 39 -9.07 -1.58 -0.67
N SER A 40 -9.25 -2.52 -1.60
CA SER A 40 -8.69 -3.87 -1.46
C SER A 40 -7.15 -3.91 -1.47
N LEU A 41 -6.51 -3.06 -2.27
CA LEU A 41 -5.04 -2.93 -2.30
C LEU A 41 -4.53 -2.09 -1.13
N ALA A 42 -5.31 -1.13 -0.65
CA ALA A 42 -4.99 -0.37 0.56
C ALA A 42 -4.92 -1.30 1.77
N LEU A 43 -5.88 -2.21 1.93
CA LEU A 43 -5.86 -3.20 3.01
C LEU A 43 -4.66 -4.14 2.92
N ARG A 44 -4.24 -4.54 1.72
CA ARG A 44 -3.00 -5.32 1.54
C ARG A 44 -1.78 -4.56 2.06
N LYS A 45 -1.66 -3.29 1.68
CA LYS A 45 -0.59 -2.44 2.17
C LYS A 45 -0.63 -2.28 3.69
N GLU A 46 -1.80 -2.06 4.28
CA GLU A 46 -1.96 -2.00 5.73
C GLU A 46 -1.52 -3.29 6.42
N ALA A 47 -1.80 -4.45 5.81
CA ALA A 47 -1.38 -5.74 6.33
C ALA A 47 0.14 -5.93 6.29
N ASP A 48 0.79 -5.52 5.21
CA ASP A 48 2.25 -5.52 5.09
C ASP A 48 2.88 -4.57 6.11
N ASP A 49 2.35 -3.35 6.25
CA ASP A 49 2.81 -2.34 7.20
C ASP A 49 2.63 -2.83 8.66
N ALA A 50 1.51 -3.49 8.97
CA ALA A 50 1.26 -4.10 10.28
C ALA A 50 2.27 -5.20 10.61
N ARG A 51 2.64 -6.04 9.63
CA ARG A 51 3.67 -7.08 9.82
C ARG A 51 5.05 -6.45 10.10
N ALA A 52 5.41 -5.40 9.37
CA ALA A 52 6.65 -4.66 9.61
C ALA A 52 6.67 -3.97 10.99
N ALA A 53 5.54 -3.38 11.40
CA ALA A 53 5.38 -2.79 12.72
C ALA A 53 5.49 -3.83 13.84
N ALA A 54 4.84 -5.00 13.70
CA ALA A 54 4.97 -6.10 14.63
C ALA A 54 6.43 -6.59 14.77
N ALA A 55 7.18 -6.68 13.68
CA ALA A 55 8.60 -7.07 13.70
C ALA A 55 9.53 -6.05 14.40
N SER A 56 9.10 -4.78 14.51
CA SER A 56 9.84 -3.70 15.17
C SER A 56 9.33 -3.34 16.57
N ALA A 57 8.22 -3.95 17.01
CA ALA A 57 7.61 -3.74 18.31
C ALA A 57 8.61 -4.02 19.46
N ARG A 58 8.48 -3.27 20.56
CA ARG A 58 9.38 -3.39 21.72
C ARG A 58 8.90 -4.42 22.73
N THR A 59 7.62 -4.79 22.67
CA THR A 59 7.00 -5.72 23.62
C THR A 59 6.06 -6.69 22.91
N GLU A 60 5.89 -7.88 23.46
CA GLU A 60 4.94 -8.86 22.93
C GLU A 60 3.50 -8.34 22.94
N ARG A 61 3.12 -7.58 23.98
CA ARG A 61 1.79 -6.96 24.06
C ARG A 61 1.52 -6.05 22.86
N GLU A 62 2.54 -5.31 22.42
CA GLU A 62 2.45 -4.46 21.24
C GLU A 62 2.33 -5.27 19.95
N VAL A 63 3.11 -6.35 19.80
CA VAL A 63 2.97 -7.30 18.67
C VAL A 63 1.53 -7.82 18.57
N ARG A 64 1.01 -8.36 19.68
CA ARG A 64 -0.34 -8.94 19.74
C ARG A 64 -1.42 -7.91 19.42
N ARG A 65 -1.27 -6.67 19.90
CA ARG A 65 -2.19 -5.58 19.60
C ARG A 65 -2.21 -5.25 18.11
N ILE A 66 -1.03 -5.06 17.49
CA ILE A 66 -0.92 -4.73 16.06
C ILE A 66 -1.57 -5.83 15.21
N VAL A 67 -1.28 -7.10 15.53
CA VAL A 67 -1.85 -8.26 14.81
C VAL A 67 -3.37 -8.34 14.99
N ALA A 68 -3.89 -8.09 16.19
CA ALA A 68 -5.33 -8.10 16.44
C ALA A 68 -6.06 -7.01 15.64
N GLU A 69 -5.54 -5.78 15.63
CA GLU A 69 -6.12 -4.65 14.90
C GLU A 69 -6.22 -4.91 13.39
N ILE A 70 -5.15 -5.45 12.78
CA ILE A 70 -5.20 -5.78 11.35
C ILE A 70 -6.09 -7.00 11.05
N ASN A 71 -6.09 -8.00 11.93
CA ASN A 71 -6.94 -9.18 11.77
C ASN A 71 -8.43 -8.83 11.81
N GLU A 72 -8.83 -7.87 12.64
CA GLU A 72 -10.20 -7.36 12.66
C GLU A 72 -10.60 -6.76 11.30
N LYS A 73 -9.73 -5.94 10.71
CA LYS A 73 -9.94 -5.36 9.37
C LYS A 73 -9.98 -6.44 8.28
N ILE A 74 -9.09 -7.42 8.33
CA ILE A 74 -9.08 -8.54 7.38
C ILE A 74 -10.37 -9.37 7.51
N ALA A 75 -10.81 -9.66 8.74
CA ALA A 75 -12.04 -10.40 8.98
C ALA A 75 -13.28 -9.63 8.49
N GLU A 76 -13.29 -8.30 8.62
CA GLU A 76 -14.35 -7.46 8.03
C GLU A 76 -14.30 -7.50 6.50
N ALA A 77 -13.12 -7.36 5.88
CA ALA A 77 -12.99 -7.42 4.43
C ALA A 77 -13.36 -8.78 3.83
N ILE A 78 -13.14 -9.88 4.56
CA ILE A 78 -13.61 -11.21 4.15
C ILE A 78 -15.14 -11.30 4.20
N ARG A 79 -15.76 -10.73 5.23
CA ARG A 79 -17.23 -10.71 5.39
C ARG A 79 -17.90 -9.76 4.39
N THR A 80 -17.26 -8.63 4.12
CA THR A 80 -17.74 -7.54 3.28
C THR A 80 -16.62 -7.12 2.31
N PRO A 81 -16.45 -7.83 1.17
CA PRO A 81 -15.37 -7.56 0.24
C PRO A 81 -15.36 -6.12 -0.29
N PRO A 82 -14.26 -5.38 -0.08
CA PRO A 82 -14.14 -4.01 -0.56
C PRO A 82 -13.95 -3.96 -2.08
N ALA A 83 -14.25 -2.80 -2.69
CA ALA A 83 -14.07 -2.61 -4.11
C ALA A 83 -12.59 -2.74 -4.55
N GLY A 84 -12.39 -3.38 -5.70
CA GLY A 84 -11.08 -3.55 -6.33
C GLY A 84 -10.73 -5.00 -6.63
N PRO A 85 -9.49 -5.28 -7.04
CA PRO A 85 -8.99 -6.64 -7.24
C PRO A 85 -9.06 -7.48 -5.95
N PRO A 86 -9.08 -8.82 -6.04
CA PRO A 86 -9.02 -9.69 -4.86
C PRO A 86 -7.83 -9.36 -3.95
N HIS A 87 -8.10 -9.15 -2.66
CA HIS A 87 -7.03 -8.82 -1.69
C HIS A 87 -6.23 -10.07 -1.27
N ASN A 88 -6.79 -11.28 -1.37
CA ASN A 88 -6.13 -12.56 -1.04
C ASN A 88 -5.50 -12.59 0.35
N LEU A 89 -6.11 -11.92 1.33
CA LEU A 89 -5.64 -11.86 2.71
C LEU A 89 -6.33 -12.92 3.56
N VAL A 90 -5.58 -13.49 4.49
CA VAL A 90 -6.07 -14.34 5.58
C VAL A 90 -5.62 -13.72 6.91
N PRO A 91 -6.40 -13.84 8.00
CA PRO A 91 -5.97 -13.37 9.31
C PRO A 91 -4.63 -14.00 9.70
N PHE A 92 -3.73 -13.20 10.26
CA PHE A 92 -2.42 -13.64 10.73
C PHE A 92 -2.56 -14.46 12.02
N ASP A 93 -1.75 -15.50 12.17
CA ASP A 93 -1.61 -16.21 13.43
C ASP A 93 -0.75 -15.38 14.40
N ALA A 94 -1.37 -14.88 15.47
CA ALA A 94 -0.70 -14.05 16.45
C ALA A 94 0.43 -14.78 17.18
N GLU A 95 0.30 -16.09 17.44
CA GLU A 95 1.34 -16.87 18.11
C GLU A 95 2.55 -17.08 17.18
N GLU A 96 2.30 -17.32 15.90
CA GLU A 96 3.37 -17.41 14.90
C GLU A 96 4.17 -16.11 14.80
N ILE A 97 3.47 -14.97 14.69
CA ILE A 97 4.13 -13.65 14.59
C ILE A 97 4.91 -13.33 15.88
N VAL A 98 4.37 -13.65 17.06
CA VAL A 98 5.09 -13.49 18.33
C VAL A 98 6.35 -14.37 18.39
N ARG A 99 6.27 -15.61 17.90
CA ARG A 99 7.43 -16.51 17.82
C ARG A 99 8.51 -15.91 16.90
N GLU A 100 8.14 -15.50 15.68
CA GLU A 100 9.07 -14.86 14.73
C GLU A 100 9.75 -13.63 15.34
N TRP A 101 8.97 -12.77 16.02
CA TRP A 101 9.48 -11.58 16.70
C TRP A 101 10.45 -11.93 17.84
N ARG A 102 10.12 -12.91 18.69
CA ARG A 102 11.01 -13.36 19.78
C ARG A 102 12.32 -13.91 19.24
N GLU A 103 12.28 -14.69 18.15
CA GLU A 103 13.47 -15.19 17.49
C GLU A 103 14.33 -14.05 16.92
N ALA A 104 13.70 -13.08 16.25
CA ALA A 104 14.41 -11.91 15.73
C ALA A 104 15.09 -11.09 16.84
N LEU A 105 14.44 -10.93 18.01
CA LEU A 105 15.04 -10.29 19.17
C LEU A 105 16.24 -11.07 19.70
N ARG A 106 16.14 -12.40 19.83
CA ARG A 106 17.25 -13.24 20.29
C ARG A 106 18.46 -13.15 19.36
N ARG A 107 18.26 -13.00 18.05
CA ARG A 107 19.34 -12.82 17.07
C ARG A 107 20.00 -11.44 17.12
N ARG A 108 19.35 -10.45 17.73
CA ARG A 108 19.88 -9.08 17.90
C ARG A 108 20.70 -8.92 19.19
N LEU A 109 20.56 -9.86 20.13
CA LEU A 109 21.34 -9.95 21.36
C LEU A 109 22.62 -10.76 21.10
#